data_AF-A0A660YWD0-F1
#
_entry.id   AF-A0A660YWD0-F1
#
_cell.length_a   1.000
_cell.length_b   1.000
_cell.length_c   1.000
_cell.angle_alpha   90.00
_cell.angle_beta   90.00
_cell.angle_gamma   90.00
#
_symmetry.space_group_name_H-M   'P 1'
#
loop_
_entity.id
_entity.type
_entity.pdbx_description
1 polymer ?
#
loop_
_entity_poly.entity_id
_entity_poly.type
_entity_poly.pdbx_seq_one_letter_code
_entity_poly.pdbx_strand_id
1 'polypeptide(L)'
;MKKYKLSDIELYYTPPELIAKDKITLADDEFKHCCKVMRNSIGDAIYITDGEGNIYKTEIEKIEKNSLYGKICETISYKNELKNIFFCIPKLKNPDRLKYALEKCVELGITNFILFESKRT
;
A
#
# COMPACT_ATOMS: atom_id res chain seq x y z
N MET A 1 -13.24 19.73 2.62
CA MET A 1 -12.33 18.57 2.72
C MET A 1 -11.01 18.95 2.07
N LYS A 2 -9.87 18.81 2.77
CA LYS A 2 -8.55 19.00 2.14
C LYS A 2 -8.43 17.96 1.02
N LYS A 3 -8.23 18.42 -0.22
CA LYS A 3 -7.88 17.53 -1.34
C LYS A 3 -6.38 17.26 -1.25
N TYR A 4 -6.00 16.08 -0.78
CA TYR A 4 -4.63 15.61 -0.86
C TYR A 4 -4.39 15.10 -2.28
N LYS A 5 -3.41 15.67 -2.99
CA LYS A 5 -2.99 15.18 -4.30
C LYS A 5 -1.92 14.10 -4.06
N LEU A 6 -2.35 12.84 -4.01
CA LEU A 6 -1.46 11.68 -3.81
C LEU A 6 -0.94 11.08 -5.13
N SER A 7 -1.09 11.79 -6.25
CA SER A 7 -0.65 11.27 -7.56
C SER A 7 0.85 11.24 -7.76
N ASP A 8 1.62 11.97 -6.93
CA ASP A 8 3.08 12.12 -7.03
C ASP A 8 3.77 11.73 -5.72
N ILE A 9 3.29 10.69 -5.04
CA ILE A 9 3.90 10.19 -3.81
C ILE A 9 4.49 8.79 -3.99
N GLU A 10 5.61 8.55 -3.31
CA GLU A 10 6.11 7.20 -3.05
C GLU A 10 5.30 6.62 -1.89
N LEU A 11 4.54 5.57 -2.17
CA LEU A 11 3.69 4.90 -1.19
C LEU A 11 4.20 3.48 -0.94
N TYR A 12 4.55 3.22 0.31
CA TYR A 12 5.03 1.91 0.77
C TYR A 12 3.98 1.25 1.68
N TYR A 13 4.02 -0.07 1.79
CA TYR A 13 3.13 -0.82 2.69
C TYR A 13 3.85 -1.25 3.97
N THR A 14 3.18 -1.15 5.11
CA THR A 14 3.60 -1.86 6.32
C THR A 14 2.38 -2.45 7.02
N PRO A 15 2.47 -3.65 7.59
CA PRO A 15 1.33 -4.22 8.30
C PRO A 15 1.04 -3.44 9.60
N PRO A 16 -0.24 -3.35 10.03
CA PRO A 16 -0.65 -2.53 11.17
C PRO A 16 0.12 -2.80 12.48
N GLU A 17 0.57 -4.03 12.72
CA GLU A 17 1.35 -4.40 13.91
C GLU A 17 2.71 -3.70 14.03
N LEU A 18 3.24 -3.16 12.92
CA LEU A 18 4.48 -2.38 12.89
C LEU A 18 4.24 -0.87 13.03
N ILE A 19 3.00 -0.48 13.34
CA ILE A 19 2.58 0.90 13.52
C ILE A 19 2.23 1.12 14.99
N ALA A 20 2.88 2.10 15.61
CA ALA A 20 2.56 2.60 16.92
C ALA A 20 2.09 4.06 16.82
N LYS A 21 1.72 4.67 17.95
CA LYS A 21 1.10 6.00 18.02
C LYS A 21 1.76 7.06 17.13
N ASP A 22 3.08 7.19 17.21
CA ASP A 22 3.87 8.18 16.47
C ASP A 22 5.07 7.56 15.75
N LYS A 23 5.14 6.23 15.67
CA LYS A 23 6.27 5.50 15.11
C LYS A 23 5.80 4.44 14.14
N ILE A 24 6.60 4.22 13.10
CA ILE A 24 6.33 3.23 12.08
C ILE A 24 7.62 2.55 11.66
N THR A 25 7.53 1.25 11.36
CA THR A 25 8.65 0.47 10.83
C THR A 25 8.33 0.00 9.43
N LEU A 26 9.29 0.14 8.51
CA LEU A 26 9.25 -0.48 7.19
C LEU A 26 10.34 -1.57 7.16
N ALA A 27 9.98 -2.77 6.71
CA ALA A 27 10.85 -3.94 6.73
C ALA A 27 10.89 -4.64 5.36
N ASP A 28 11.77 -5.62 5.24
CA ASP A 28 11.83 -6.57 4.13
C ASP A 28 11.91 -5.91 2.75
N ASP A 29 10.96 -6.21 1.87
CA ASP A 29 11.00 -5.77 0.47
C ASP A 29 10.64 -4.30 0.30
N GLU A 30 9.72 -3.79 1.12
CA GLU A 30 9.34 -2.38 1.15
C GLU A 30 10.51 -1.52 1.63
N PHE A 31 11.26 -1.98 2.64
CA PHE A 31 12.52 -1.37 3.05
C PHE A 31 13.55 -1.31 1.90
N LYS A 32 13.76 -2.44 1.20
CA LYS A 32 14.70 -2.48 0.07
C LYS A 32 14.26 -1.54 -1.05
N HIS A 33 12.97 -1.50 -1.35
CA HIS A 33 12.43 -0.60 -2.36
C HIS A 33 12.69 0.87 -1.98
N CYS A 34 12.34 1.25 -0.74
CA CYS A 34 12.52 2.59 -0.22
C CYS A 34 14.00 3.04 -0.21
N CYS A 35 14.90 2.27 0.38
CA CYS A 35 16.28 2.71 0.60
C CYS A 35 17.25 2.34 -0.52
N LYS A 36 17.03 1.25 -1.27
CA LYS A 36 17.97 0.81 -2.31
C LYS A 36 17.55 1.22 -3.72
N VAL A 37 16.25 1.22 -3.99
CA VAL A 37 15.72 1.58 -5.33
C VAL A 37 15.45 3.07 -5.38
N MET A 38 14.64 3.58 -4.47
CA MET A 38 14.27 5.00 -4.41
C MET A 38 15.35 5.87 -3.74
N ARG A 39 16.28 5.24 -3.00
CA ARG A 39 17.46 5.88 -2.37
C ARG A 39 17.11 6.91 -1.29
N ASN A 40 15.97 6.74 -0.63
CA ASN A 40 15.61 7.54 0.53
C ASN A 40 16.60 7.33 1.69
N SER A 41 16.87 8.41 2.42
CA SER A 41 17.84 8.54 3.49
C SER A 41 17.18 9.08 4.77
N ILE A 42 17.92 9.07 5.88
CA ILE A 42 17.47 9.69 7.14
C ILE A 42 17.15 11.17 6.91
N GLY A 43 15.99 11.61 7.41
CA GLY A 43 15.45 12.96 7.22
C GLY A 43 14.49 13.11 6.04
N ASP A 44 14.43 12.14 5.12
CA ASP A 44 13.47 12.19 4.02
C ASP A 44 12.05 11.90 4.50
N ALA A 45 11.07 12.51 3.82
CA ALA A 45 9.65 12.30 4.09
C ALA A 45 9.05 11.34 3.06
N ILE A 46 8.55 10.20 3.54
CA ILE A 46 7.92 9.15 2.74
C ILE A 46 6.46 8.95 3.17
N TYR A 47 5.67 8.24 2.35
CA TYR A 47 4.30 7.87 2.69
C TYR A 47 4.18 6.37 2.85
N ILE A 48 3.52 5.94 3.92
CA ILE A 48 3.32 4.53 4.24
C ILE A 48 1.82 4.28 4.43
N THR A 49 1.28 3.18 3.92
CA THR A 49 -0.11 2.74 4.13
C THR A 49 -0.16 1.47 4.97
N ASP A 50 -1.20 1.34 5.80
CA ASP A 50 -1.50 0.12 6.55
C ASP A 50 -2.39 -0.87 5.78
N GLY A 51 -2.88 -0.48 4.60
CA GLY A 51 -3.86 -1.27 3.84
C GLY A 51 -5.28 -1.24 4.41
N GLU A 52 -5.51 -0.59 5.55
CA GLU A 52 -6.80 -0.45 6.23
C GLU A 52 -7.47 0.91 5.99
N GLY A 53 -6.85 1.72 5.12
CA GLY A 53 -7.36 3.02 4.70
C GLY A 53 -6.64 4.21 5.32
N ASN A 54 -5.54 4.00 6.04
CA ASN A 54 -4.71 5.10 6.52
C ASN A 54 -3.42 5.23 5.72
N ILE A 55 -3.00 6.48 5.51
CA ILE A 55 -1.72 6.84 4.93
C ILE A 55 -1.00 7.75 5.91
N TYR A 56 0.24 7.39 6.24
CA TYR A 56 1.10 8.05 7.21
C TYR A 56 2.23 8.76 6.49
N LYS A 57 2.23 10.09 6.54
CA LYS A 57 3.41 10.87 6.16
C LYS A 57 4.45 10.71 7.26
N THR A 58 5.60 10.17 6.90
CA THR A 58 6.60 9.67 7.84
C THR A 58 7.96 10.25 7.53
N GLU A 59 8.64 10.81 8.53
CA GLU A 59 10.04 11.20 8.44
C GLU A 59 10.94 10.03 8.87
N ILE A 60 11.94 9.68 8.05
CA ILE A 60 12.87 8.59 8.36
C ILE A 60 13.83 9.03 9.47
N GLU A 61 13.77 8.41 10.65
CA GLU A 61 14.65 8.72 11.79
C GLU A 61 15.89 7.83 11.83
N LYS A 62 15.75 6.57 11.41
CA LYS A 62 16.83 5.58 11.49
C LYS A 62 16.73 4.54 10.39
N ILE A 63 17.86 4.19 9.80
CA ILE A 63 18.01 3.10 8.84
C ILE A 63 18.94 2.04 9.43
N GLU A 64 18.51 0.78 9.42
CA GLU A 64 19.30 -0.39 9.78
C GLU A 64 19.51 -1.29 8.54
N LYS A 65 20.03 -2.51 8.76
CA LYS A 65 20.40 -3.42 7.67
C LYS A 65 19.21 -3.86 6.82
N ASN A 66 18.06 -4.12 7.45
CA ASN A 66 16.87 -4.71 6.82
C ASN A 66 15.56 -3.96 7.17
N SER A 67 15.66 -2.83 7.88
CA SER A 67 14.52 -2.06 8.32
C SER A 67 14.86 -0.58 8.40
N LEU A 68 13.84 0.26 8.30
CA LEU A 68 13.91 1.66 8.68
C LEU A 68 12.81 1.95 9.71
N TYR A 69 13.08 2.95 10.54
CA TYR A 69 12.18 3.43 11.57
C TYR A 69 11.93 4.90 11.29
N GLY A 70 10.66 5.28 11.29
CA GLY A 70 10.25 6.65 11.04
C GLY A 70 9.25 7.14 12.06
N LYS A 71 9.12 8.46 12.10
CA LYS A 71 8.16 9.18 12.92
C LYS A 71 6.98 9.63 12.07
N ILE A 72 5.78 9.36 12.55
CA ILE A 72 4.55 9.78 11.89
C ILE A 72 4.36 11.28 12.11
N CYS A 73 4.37 12.05 11.02
CA CYS A 73 4.16 13.50 11.03
C CYS A 73 2.70 13.88 10.78
N GLU A 74 2.01 13.12 9.93
CA GLU A 74 0.61 13.36 9.56
C GLU A 74 -0.07 12.03 9.20
N THR A 75 -1.34 11.87 9.57
CA THR A 75 -2.18 10.73 9.19
C THR A 75 -3.33 11.22 8.31
N ILE A 76 -3.53 10.54 7.19
CA ILE A 76 -4.60 10.80 6.23
C ILE A 76 -5.44 9.52 6.14
N SER A 77 -6.70 9.59 6.58
CA SER A 77 -7.62 8.45 6.56
C SER A 77 -8.63 8.55 5.42
N TYR A 78 -8.84 7.43 4.75
CA TYR A 78 -9.77 7.26 3.64
C TYR A 78 -10.84 6.24 4.02
N LYS A 79 -12.08 6.54 3.63
CA LYS A 79 -13.17 5.59 3.72
C LYS A 79 -13.23 4.77 2.43
N ASN A 80 -13.29 3.46 2.57
CA ASN A 80 -13.57 2.58 1.46
C ASN A 80 -15.06 2.66 1.08
N GLU A 81 -15.37 3.45 0.06
CA GLU A 81 -16.73 3.61 -0.46
C GLU A 81 -17.25 2.34 -1.18
N LEU A 82 -16.35 1.49 -1.67
CA LEU A 82 -16.68 0.26 -2.41
C LEU A 82 -16.58 -0.99 -1.52
N LYS A 83 -16.55 -0.84 -0.19
CA LYS A 83 -16.39 -1.95 0.77
C LYS A 83 -17.42 -3.08 0.64
N ASN A 84 -18.59 -2.79 0.09
CA ASN A 84 -19.69 -3.74 -0.11
C ASN A 84 -19.79 -4.24 -1.56
N ILE A 85 -18.88 -3.82 -2.44
CA ILE A 85 -18.83 -4.26 -3.83
C ILE A 85 -17.84 -5.41 -3.93
N PHE A 86 -18.26 -6.47 -4.60
CA PHE A 86 -17.46 -7.66 -4.85
C PHE A 86 -17.28 -7.82 -6.36
N PHE A 87 -16.02 -7.87 -6.81
CA PHE A 87 -15.71 -8.17 -8.19
C PHE A 87 -15.51 -9.67 -8.36
N CYS A 88 -16.48 -10.31 -9.01
CA CYS A 88 -16.44 -11.73 -9.30
C CYS A 88 -15.74 -11.97 -10.65
N ILE A 89 -14.61 -12.64 -10.64
CA ILE A 89 -13.84 -12.96 -11.84
C ILE A 89 -13.51 -14.45 -11.86
N PRO A 90 -13.74 -15.16 -12.98
CA PRO A 90 -13.37 -16.56 -13.04
C PRO A 90 -11.85 -16.70 -13.05
N LYS A 91 -11.34 -17.78 -12.49
CA LYS A 91 -9.91 -18.09 -12.51
C LYS A 91 -9.45 -18.30 -13.95
N LEU A 92 -8.83 -17.27 -14.53
CA LEU A 92 -8.41 -17.30 -15.93
C LEU A 92 -7.22 -18.24 -16.12
N LYS A 93 -7.22 -19.04 -17.20
CA LYS A 93 -6.06 -19.87 -17.58
C LYS A 93 -4.79 -19.06 -17.86
N ASN A 94 -4.96 -17.83 -18.36
CA ASN A 94 -3.84 -16.92 -18.58
C ASN A 94 -3.62 -16.06 -17.32
N PRO A 95 -2.50 -16.27 -16.58
CA PRO A 95 -2.24 -15.55 -15.34
C PRO A 95 -1.97 -14.06 -15.55
N ASP A 96 -1.41 -13.65 -16.70
CA ASP A 96 -1.14 -12.24 -17.01
C ASP A 96 -2.44 -11.46 -17.17
N ARG A 97 -3.47 -12.08 -17.79
CA ARG A 97 -4.81 -11.47 -17.89
C ARG A 97 -5.47 -11.33 -16.53
N LEU A 98 -5.30 -12.31 -15.63
CA LEU A 98 -5.84 -12.23 -14.28
C LEU A 98 -5.14 -11.12 -13.48
N LYS A 99 -3.81 -11.07 -13.55
CA LYS A 99 -3.01 -10.01 -12.91
C LYS A 99 -3.44 -8.62 -13.40
N TYR A 100 -3.57 -8.43 -14.71
CA TYR A 100 -4.01 -7.17 -15.29
C TYR A 100 -5.41 -6.77 -14.82
N ALA A 101 -6.35 -7.71 -14.76
CA ALA A 101 -7.70 -7.42 -14.27
C ALA A 101 -7.70 -7.00 -12.80
N LEU A 102 -6.92 -7.70 -11.95
CA LEU A 102 -6.80 -7.36 -10.52
C LEU A 102 -6.18 -5.96 -10.34
N GLU A 103 -5.11 -5.65 -11.06
CA GLU A 103 -4.45 -4.33 -11.03
C GLU A 103 -5.45 -3.22 -11.35
N LYS A 104 -6.18 -3.33 -12.46
CA LYS A 104 -7.14 -2.31 -12.87
C LYS A 104 -8.34 -2.19 -11.93
N CYS A 105 -8.78 -3.29 -11.33
CA CYS A 105 -9.83 -3.24 -10.32
C CYS A 105 -9.36 -2.50 -9.05
N VAL A 106 -8.14 -2.75 -8.59
CA VAL A 106 -7.56 -2.06 -7.43
C VAL A 106 -7.38 -0.56 -7.72
N GLU A 107 -6.92 -0.18 -8.92
CA GLU A 107 -6.84 1.23 -9.37
C GLU A 107 -8.21 1.93 -9.36
N LEU A 108 -9.29 1.20 -9.63
CA LEU A 108 -10.67 1.69 -9.56
C LEU A 108 -11.25 1.69 -8.14
N GLY A 109 -10.47 1.26 -7.14
CA GLY A 109 -10.85 1.24 -5.73
C GLY A 109 -11.60 -0.02 -5.28
N ILE A 110 -11.64 -1.08 -6.10
CA ILE A 110 -12.24 -2.35 -5.69
C ILE A 110 -11.32 -3.05 -4.69
N THR A 111 -11.87 -3.42 -3.54
CA THR A 111 -11.11 -4.08 -2.46
C THR A 111 -11.49 -5.55 -2.24
N ASN A 112 -12.64 -6.00 -2.78
CA ASN A 112 -13.11 -7.37 -2.57
C ASN A 112 -13.19 -8.12 -3.90
N PHE A 113 -12.58 -9.30 -3.93
CA PHE A 113 -12.52 -10.15 -5.10
C PHE A 113 -13.05 -11.54 -4.77
N ILE A 114 -13.83 -12.10 -5.69
CA ILE A 114 -14.25 -13.49 -5.64
C ILE A 114 -13.70 -14.18 -6.87
N LEU A 115 -12.72 -15.07 -6.65
CA LEU A 115 -12.22 -15.97 -7.68
C LEU A 115 -13.09 -17.22 -7.71
N PHE A 116 -13.59 -17.59 -8.89
CA PHE A 116 -14.42 -18.79 -9.04
C PHE A 116 -13.98 -19.67 -10.21
N GLU A 117 -14.25 -20.96 -10.11
CA GLU A 117 -14.01 -21.90 -11.20
C GLU A 117 -15.21 -21.87 -12.16
N SER A 118 -14.97 -21.54 -13.44
CA SER A 118 -16.00 -21.53 -14.49
C SER A 118 -15.84 -22.73 -15.41
N LYS A 119 -16.95 -23.23 -15.96
CA LYS A 119 -16.96 -24.37 -16.90
C LYS A 119 -16.14 -24.14 -18.17
N ARG A 120 -15.86 -22.88 -18.54
CA ARG A 120 -15.25 -22.51 -19.82
C ARG A 120 -14.00 -21.63 -19.70
N THR A 121 -13.46 -21.44 -18.49
CA THR A 121 -12.16 -20.77 -18.31
C THR A 121 -11.01 -21.70 -18.54
#